data_AF-A0A7C9VNM1-F1
#
_entry.id   AF-A0A7C9VNM1-F1
#
_cell.length_a   1.000
_cell.length_b   1.000
_cell.length_c   1.000
_cell.angle_alpha   90.00
_cell.angle_beta   90.00
_cell.angle_gamma   90.00
#
_symmetry.space_group_name_H-M   'P 1'
#
loop_
_entity.id
_entity.type
_entity.pdbx_description
1 polymer ?
#
loop_
_entity_poly.entity_id
_entity_poly.type
_entity_poly.pdbx_seq_one_letter_code
_entity_poly.pdbx_strand_id
1 'polypeptide(L)'
;LLKLEESQAAAAVGQIELARIWSGVLGHYGIGAGQILVTLQDTEERRRYLNARSTISKLLEWRAVPVINENDTVATNEIRYGDNDRLAARVATMTSADLLILLSDIDGLYTAPPSANPNAKLIPVVESVTADIEAMAGAAESELSRGGMRTKIEAAKIATSAGTHMLIASGKIEHPLQAIADGGPCTWFLTPANPVTARKRWIAGSLEPKGTLTIDAGAVAALRAGKSLLPAGVIRVEGQFARGDAVVVRGPDTHEIGRGLIAYDAEDADRIKGRSSSDAAQILGISGRAEMIHRDDLVVGGPRGTDSAK
;
A
#
# COMPACT_ATOMS: atom_id res chain seq x y z
N LEU A 1 12.39 19.10 25.06
CA LEU A 1 11.96 17.88 24.34
C LEU A 1 12.29 16.69 25.22
N LEU A 2 11.38 15.71 25.33
CA LEU A 2 11.61 14.46 26.07
C LEU A 2 12.81 13.70 25.49
N LYS A 3 13.50 12.90 26.30
CA LYS A 3 14.48 11.92 25.80
C LYS A 3 13.79 10.85 24.94
N LEU A 4 14.59 10.04 24.24
CA LEU A 4 14.07 8.98 23.36
C LEU A 4 13.14 8.05 24.13
N GLU A 5 13.71 7.49 25.17
CA GLU A 5 13.16 6.45 26.00
C GLU A 5 11.89 6.95 26.71
N GLU A 6 11.87 8.22 27.11
CA GLU A 6 10.70 8.88 27.68
C GLU A 6 9.59 9.05 26.63
N SER A 7 9.93 9.43 25.39
CA SER A 7 8.97 9.57 24.29
C SER A 7 8.38 8.21 23.88
N GLN A 8 9.22 7.17 23.77
CA GLN A 8 8.79 5.81 23.46
C GLN A 8 7.93 5.21 24.57
N ALA A 9 8.30 5.44 25.84
CA ALA A 9 7.50 4.99 26.98
C ALA A 9 6.14 5.70 27.00
N ALA A 10 6.10 7.01 26.73
CA ALA A 10 4.85 7.76 26.61
C ALA A 10 3.98 7.25 25.45
N ALA A 11 4.59 6.97 24.29
CA ALA A 11 3.88 6.40 23.15
C ALA A 11 3.32 5.00 23.46
N ALA A 12 4.09 4.14 24.14
CA ALA A 12 3.65 2.80 24.53
C ALA A 12 2.43 2.83 25.47
N VAL A 13 2.39 3.76 26.44
CA VAL A 13 1.23 3.97 27.31
C VAL A 13 0.06 4.57 26.52
N GLY A 14 0.32 5.62 25.73
CA GLY A 14 -0.70 6.33 24.96
C GLY A 14 -1.37 5.48 23.88
N GLN A 15 -0.64 4.52 23.29
CA GLN A 15 -1.16 3.65 22.23
C GLN A 15 -2.29 2.74 22.73
N ILE A 16 -2.25 2.33 24.00
CA ILE A 16 -3.33 1.55 24.64
C ILE A 16 -4.61 2.39 24.71
N GLU A 17 -4.49 3.63 25.18
CA GLU A 17 -5.64 4.54 25.28
C GLU A 17 -6.20 4.90 23.90
N LEU A 18 -5.34 5.18 22.92
CA LEU A 18 -5.75 5.45 21.54
C LEU A 18 -6.52 4.26 20.94
N ALA A 19 -6.01 3.03 21.13
CA ALA A 19 -6.69 1.82 20.67
C ALA A 19 -8.06 1.65 21.32
N ARG A 20 -8.14 1.89 22.64
CA ARG A 20 -9.37 1.79 23.42
C ARG A 20 -10.43 2.77 22.94
N ILE A 21 -10.03 4.02 22.66
CA ILE A 21 -10.94 5.05 22.15
C ILE A 21 -11.49 4.65 20.77
N TRP A 22 -10.62 4.28 19.83
CA TRP A 22 -11.06 3.87 18.49
C TRP A 22 -11.98 2.64 18.52
N SER A 23 -11.60 1.61 19.27
CA SER A 23 -12.41 0.39 19.43
C SER A 23 -13.76 0.70 20.07
N GLY A 24 -13.78 1.55 21.11
CA GLY A 24 -15.01 2.00 21.75
C GLY A 24 -15.93 2.74 20.79
N VAL A 25 -15.43 3.78 20.11
CA VAL A 25 -16.23 4.60 19.17
C VAL A 25 -16.78 3.75 18.04
N LEU A 26 -15.96 2.95 17.37
CA LEU A 26 -16.40 2.07 16.28
C LEU A 26 -17.38 1.00 16.77
N GLY A 27 -17.16 0.47 17.99
CA GLY A 27 -18.03 -0.51 18.62
C GLY A 27 -19.47 -0.02 18.85
N HIS A 28 -19.66 1.28 19.15
CA HIS A 28 -21.01 1.86 19.26
C HIS A 28 -21.81 1.78 17.96
N TYR A 29 -21.12 1.69 16.81
CA TYR A 29 -21.71 1.52 15.48
C TYR A 29 -21.71 0.05 15.01
N GLY A 30 -21.33 -0.90 15.88
CA GLY A 30 -21.23 -2.33 15.52
C GLY A 30 -20.06 -2.65 14.58
N ILE A 31 -19.05 -1.78 14.50
CA ILE A 31 -17.88 -1.94 13.64
C ILE A 31 -16.69 -2.40 14.49
N GLY A 32 -16.05 -3.50 14.10
CA GLY A 32 -14.83 -3.97 14.76
C GLY A 32 -13.62 -3.11 14.40
N ALA A 33 -12.70 -2.90 15.34
CA ALA A 33 -11.41 -2.24 15.10
C ALA A 33 -10.27 -3.27 15.14
N GLY A 34 -9.33 -3.18 14.20
CA GLY A 34 -8.11 -4.01 14.18
C GLY A 34 -6.87 -3.13 14.29
N GLN A 35 -6.14 -3.21 15.39
CA GLN A 35 -4.91 -2.42 15.56
C GLN A 35 -3.75 -3.01 14.76
N ILE A 36 -3.03 -2.15 14.07
CA ILE A 36 -1.80 -2.50 13.35
C ILE A 36 -0.71 -1.47 13.70
N LEU A 37 0.46 -1.96 14.11
CA LEU A 37 1.63 -1.15 14.36
C LEU A 37 2.71 -1.53 13.35
N VAL A 38 3.23 -0.53 12.64
CA VAL A 38 4.26 -0.72 11.60
C VAL A 38 5.31 0.37 11.71
N THR A 39 6.53 0.08 11.30
CA THR A 39 7.57 1.09 11.09
C THR A 39 7.68 1.43 9.60
N LEU A 40 8.32 2.56 9.28
CA LEU A 40 8.67 2.86 7.89
C LEU A 40 9.44 1.71 7.21
N GLN A 41 10.37 1.07 7.92
CA GLN A 41 11.16 -0.05 7.40
C GLN A 41 10.28 -1.27 7.07
N ASP A 42 9.22 -1.52 7.84
CA ASP A 42 8.29 -2.63 7.56
C ASP A 42 7.52 -2.43 6.24
N THR A 43 7.43 -1.18 5.78
CA THR A 43 6.84 -0.85 4.47
C THR A 43 7.84 -0.91 3.31
N GLU A 44 9.14 -1.00 3.60
CA GLU A 44 10.23 -1.09 2.61
C GLU A 44 10.73 -2.53 2.45
N GLU A 45 10.74 -3.30 3.55
CA GLU A 45 11.08 -4.71 3.50
C GLU A 45 9.92 -5.52 2.91
N ARG A 46 10.17 -6.13 1.76
CA ARG A 46 9.14 -6.77 0.92
C ARG A 46 8.31 -7.84 1.64
N ARG A 47 8.94 -8.67 2.47
CA ARG A 47 8.25 -9.73 3.22
C ARG A 47 7.29 -9.13 4.25
N ARG A 48 7.74 -8.12 5.00
CA ARG A 48 6.92 -7.42 6.00
C ARG A 48 5.79 -6.63 5.36
N TYR A 49 6.06 -5.96 4.24
CA TYR A 49 5.06 -5.28 3.41
C TYR A 49 3.92 -6.23 3.01
N LEU A 50 4.24 -7.43 2.49
CA LEU A 50 3.22 -8.38 2.07
C LEU A 50 2.40 -8.94 3.24
N ASN A 51 3.03 -9.15 4.40
CA ASN A 51 2.32 -9.57 5.61
C ASN A 51 1.35 -8.48 6.07
N ALA A 52 1.80 -7.23 6.18
CA ALA A 52 0.95 -6.10 6.57
C ALA A 52 -0.25 -5.94 5.62
N ARG A 53 -0.01 -5.98 4.31
CA ARG A 53 -1.07 -5.94 3.28
C ARG A 53 -2.10 -7.05 3.46
N SER A 54 -1.62 -8.28 3.68
CA SER A 54 -2.50 -9.44 3.85
C SER A 54 -3.39 -9.30 5.08
N THR A 55 -2.82 -8.82 6.19
CA THR A 55 -3.56 -8.53 7.43
C THR A 55 -4.61 -7.44 7.22
N ILE A 56 -4.23 -6.32 6.60
CA ILE A 56 -5.17 -5.22 6.30
C ILE A 56 -6.32 -5.73 5.42
N SER A 57 -6.00 -6.47 4.36
CA SER A 57 -7.01 -7.04 3.45
C SER A 57 -7.98 -7.96 4.18
N LYS A 58 -7.49 -8.75 5.15
CA LYS A 58 -8.33 -9.67 5.92
C LYS A 58 -9.24 -8.94 6.92
N LEU A 59 -8.76 -7.88 7.57
CA LEU A 59 -9.60 -7.03 8.41
C LEU A 59 -10.75 -6.41 7.61
N LEU A 60 -10.45 -5.88 6.41
CA LEU A 60 -11.47 -5.32 5.52
C LEU A 60 -12.47 -6.40 5.05
N GLU A 61 -12.00 -7.62 4.74
CA GLU A 61 -12.88 -8.76 4.42
C GLU A 61 -13.84 -9.08 5.57
N TRP A 62 -13.37 -8.97 6.82
CA TRP A 62 -14.17 -9.11 8.04
C TRP A 62 -15.03 -7.89 8.38
N ARG A 63 -15.03 -6.85 7.53
CA ARG A 63 -15.71 -5.56 7.77
C ARG A 63 -15.24 -4.86 9.05
N ALA A 64 -14.01 -5.13 9.48
CA ALA A 64 -13.34 -4.39 10.55
C ALA A 64 -12.55 -3.22 9.96
N VAL A 65 -12.45 -2.12 10.70
CA VAL A 65 -11.64 -0.95 10.35
C VAL A 65 -10.21 -1.14 10.88
N PRO A 66 -9.19 -1.18 10.00
CA PRO A 66 -7.79 -1.18 10.41
C PRO A 66 -7.43 0.18 11.01
N VAL A 67 -6.94 0.19 12.25
CA VAL A 67 -6.42 1.38 12.93
C VAL A 67 -4.90 1.25 12.98
N ILE A 68 -4.23 1.99 12.10
CA ILE A 68 -2.80 1.86 11.84
C ILE A 68 -2.05 3.03 12.49
N ASN A 69 -0.98 2.74 13.22
CA ASN A 69 -0.06 3.75 13.73
C ASN A 69 1.40 3.30 13.59
N GLU A 70 2.34 4.22 13.76
CA GLU A 70 3.75 3.89 13.82
C GLU A 70 4.08 3.07 15.09
N ASN A 71 5.01 2.11 14.97
CA ASN A 71 5.51 1.35 16.11
C ASN A 71 6.70 2.07 16.77
N ASP A 72 6.40 3.11 17.56
CA ASP A 72 7.41 3.99 18.18
C ASP A 72 8.44 3.25 19.04
N THR A 73 8.09 2.12 19.66
CA THR A 73 8.99 1.36 20.55
C THR A 73 10.18 0.76 19.81
N VAL A 74 10.01 0.39 18.54
CA VAL A 74 11.06 -0.26 17.72
C VAL A 74 11.56 0.63 16.58
N ALA A 75 11.00 1.83 16.43
CA ALA A 75 11.49 2.83 15.48
C ALA A 75 12.86 3.39 15.94
N THR A 76 13.82 3.46 15.01
CA THR A 76 15.18 3.96 15.28
C THR A 76 15.28 5.49 15.13
N ASN A 77 16.32 6.08 15.72
CA ASN A 77 16.52 7.54 15.78
C ASN A 77 16.61 8.24 14.43
N GLU A 78 17.08 7.55 13.39
CA GLU A 78 17.25 8.08 12.04
C GLU A 78 15.90 8.27 11.31
N ILE A 79 14.85 7.60 11.81
CA ILE A 79 13.47 7.61 11.28
C ILE A 79 12.57 8.45 12.18
N ARG A 80 13.11 9.09 13.23
CA ARG A 80 12.31 9.99 14.05
C ARG A 80 11.85 11.17 13.21
N TYR A 81 10.57 11.19 12.92
CA TYR A 81 9.62 12.14 13.48
C TYR A 81 8.28 11.94 12.78
N GLY A 82 7.36 11.20 13.42
CA GLY A 82 5.90 11.33 13.33
C GLY A 82 5.34 11.75 11.99
N ASP A 83 5.79 11.14 10.90
CA ASP A 83 5.32 11.47 9.56
C ASP A 83 4.27 10.45 9.14
N ASN A 84 3.16 10.50 9.86
CA ASN A 84 2.00 9.72 9.53
C ASN A 84 1.43 10.11 8.14
N ASP A 85 1.83 11.24 7.55
CA ASP A 85 1.48 11.58 6.15
C ASP A 85 2.13 10.58 5.19
N ARG A 86 3.46 10.38 5.31
CA ARG A 86 4.19 9.38 4.50
C ARG A 86 3.77 7.95 4.84
N LEU A 87 3.54 7.64 6.12
CA LEU A 87 3.03 6.31 6.50
C LEU A 87 1.66 6.04 5.85
N ALA A 88 0.74 7.01 5.92
CA ALA A 88 -0.58 6.87 5.31
C ALA A 88 -0.51 6.71 3.79
N ALA A 89 0.37 7.46 3.10
CA ALA A 89 0.61 7.28 1.67
C ALA A 89 1.14 5.89 1.34
N ARG A 90 2.07 5.36 2.14
CA ARG A 90 2.60 4.00 1.92
C ARG A 90 1.56 2.93 2.21
N VAL A 91 0.74 3.10 3.23
CA VAL A 91 -0.41 2.22 3.52
C VAL A 91 -1.40 2.26 2.35
N ALA A 92 -1.75 3.45 1.84
CA ALA A 92 -2.66 3.61 0.72
C ALA A 92 -2.13 2.90 -0.54
N THR A 93 -0.85 3.08 -0.86
CA THR A 93 -0.16 2.35 -1.94
C THR A 93 -0.15 0.83 -1.69
N MET A 94 0.09 0.41 -0.45
CA MET A 94 0.13 -1.00 -0.05
C MET A 94 -1.22 -1.70 -0.24
N THR A 95 -2.30 -1.03 0.12
CA THR A 95 -3.67 -1.53 -0.02
C THR A 95 -4.26 -1.26 -1.39
N SER A 96 -3.55 -0.53 -2.26
CA SER A 96 -4.05 -0.09 -3.57
C SER A 96 -5.34 0.73 -3.44
N ALA A 97 -5.37 1.63 -2.45
CA ALA A 97 -6.49 2.51 -2.20
C ALA A 97 -6.71 3.49 -3.37
N ASP A 98 -7.97 3.81 -3.64
CA ASP A 98 -8.34 4.79 -4.68
C ASP A 98 -8.07 6.23 -4.22
N LEU A 99 -8.21 6.50 -2.92
CA LEU A 99 -8.09 7.83 -2.33
C LEU A 99 -7.43 7.79 -0.96
N LEU A 100 -6.46 8.70 -0.76
CA LEU A 100 -5.90 9.07 0.53
C LEU A 100 -6.44 10.44 0.96
N ILE A 101 -6.98 10.53 2.17
CA ILE A 101 -7.45 11.80 2.76
C ILE A 101 -6.55 12.16 3.93
N LEU A 102 -5.84 13.29 3.83
CA LEU A 102 -5.09 13.86 4.94
C LEU A 102 -5.90 14.99 5.59
N LEU A 103 -6.46 14.69 6.76
CA LEU A 103 -7.11 15.68 7.62
C LEU A 103 -6.06 16.40 8.45
N SER A 104 -5.94 17.71 8.25
CA SER A 104 -4.87 18.54 8.80
C SER A 104 -5.41 19.76 9.55
N ASP A 105 -4.52 20.57 10.10
CA ASP A 105 -4.84 21.82 10.75
C ASP A 105 -4.95 23.00 9.76
N ILE A 106 -4.75 22.73 8.46
CA ILE A 106 -4.89 23.63 7.31
C ILE A 106 -5.90 23.05 6.30
N ASP A 107 -6.54 23.95 5.54
CA ASP A 107 -7.57 23.58 4.56
C ASP A 107 -7.02 23.01 3.24
N GLY A 108 -5.70 23.10 3.01
CA GLY A 108 -5.06 22.61 1.78
C GLY A 108 -3.72 23.29 1.50
N LEU A 109 -3.25 23.17 0.26
CA LEU A 109 -2.06 23.84 -0.25
C LEU A 109 -2.41 25.25 -0.73
N TYR A 110 -1.60 26.23 -0.33
CA TYR A 110 -1.76 27.63 -0.72
C TYR A 110 -0.58 28.10 -1.57
N THR A 111 -0.80 29.12 -2.40
CA THR A 111 0.26 29.76 -3.22
C THR A 111 1.38 30.40 -2.40
N ALA A 112 1.14 30.68 -1.12
CA ALA A 112 2.09 31.15 -0.13
C ALA A 112 1.56 30.81 1.28
N PRO A 113 2.36 30.86 2.35
CA PRO A 113 1.87 30.63 3.71
C PRO A 113 0.77 31.66 4.06
N PRO A 114 -0.48 31.23 4.34
CA PRO A 114 -1.61 32.13 4.53
C PRO A 114 -1.48 33.00 5.79
N SER A 115 -0.71 32.55 6.78
CA SER A 115 -0.37 33.34 7.97
C SER A 115 0.58 34.50 7.68
N ALA A 116 1.37 34.42 6.61
CA ALA A 116 2.38 35.42 6.24
C ALA A 116 1.96 36.28 5.04
N ASN A 117 1.03 35.79 4.20
CA ASN A 117 0.57 36.50 3.02
C ASN A 117 -0.97 36.49 2.94
N PRO A 118 -1.64 37.64 3.16
CA PRO A 118 -3.10 37.73 3.09
C PRO A 118 -3.66 37.52 1.67
N ASN A 119 -2.81 37.61 0.63
CA ASN A 119 -3.19 37.33 -0.75
C ASN A 119 -2.95 35.86 -1.14
N ALA A 120 -2.56 34.99 -0.20
CA ALA A 120 -2.41 33.57 -0.45
C ALA A 120 -3.74 32.96 -0.90
N LYS A 121 -3.72 32.23 -2.02
CA LYS A 121 -4.91 31.56 -2.56
C LYS A 121 -4.77 30.06 -2.38
N LEU A 122 -5.87 29.42 -2.00
CA LEU A 122 -5.96 27.96 -1.98
C LEU A 122 -5.80 27.43 -3.41
N ILE A 123 -4.99 26.40 -3.56
CA ILE A 123 -4.84 25.65 -4.81
C ILE A 123 -5.85 24.50 -4.76
N PRO A 124 -6.94 24.52 -5.56
CA PRO A 124 -7.99 23.51 -5.44
C PRO A 124 -7.57 22.15 -6.01
N VAL A 125 -6.72 22.15 -7.05
CA VAL A 125 -6.30 20.94 -7.77
C VAL A 125 -4.83 21.06 -8.17
N VAL A 126 -4.09 19.98 -7.96
CA VAL A 126 -2.72 19.73 -8.40
C VAL A 126 -2.76 18.49 -9.28
N GLU A 127 -2.64 18.67 -10.60
CA GLU A 127 -2.69 17.56 -11.56
C GLU A 127 -1.44 16.67 -11.52
N SER A 128 -0.30 17.26 -11.14
CA SER A 128 0.98 16.57 -10.96
C SER A 128 1.83 17.31 -9.95
N VAL A 129 2.55 16.59 -9.10
CA VAL A 129 3.53 17.19 -8.19
C VAL A 129 4.79 17.56 -8.97
N THR A 130 4.92 18.84 -9.32
CA THR A 130 6.10 19.40 -10.01
C THR A 130 7.10 20.01 -9.02
N ALA A 131 8.30 20.33 -9.50
CA ALA A 131 9.31 21.04 -8.70
C ALA A 131 8.78 22.36 -8.10
N ASP A 132 7.87 23.06 -8.80
CA ASP A 132 7.25 24.28 -8.30
C ASP A 132 6.32 24.01 -7.10
N ILE A 133 5.51 22.93 -7.16
CA ILE A 133 4.66 22.48 -6.05
C ILE A 133 5.52 22.10 -4.84
N GLU A 134 6.65 21.45 -5.07
CA GLU A 134 7.60 21.11 -4.01
C GLU A 134 8.23 22.35 -3.38
N ALA A 135 8.63 23.32 -4.19
CA ALA A 135 9.20 24.57 -3.73
C ALA A 135 8.20 25.38 -2.87
N MET A 136 6.90 25.37 -3.22
CA MET A 136 5.85 26.01 -2.42
C MET A 136 5.77 25.44 -1.00
N ALA A 137 6.07 24.15 -0.83
CA ALA A 137 6.08 23.51 0.48
C ALA A 137 7.36 23.75 1.28
N GLY A 138 8.48 24.04 0.59
CA GLY A 138 9.78 24.32 1.20
C GLY A 138 9.93 25.73 1.78
N ALA A 139 9.20 26.72 1.26
CA ALA A 139 9.27 28.11 1.72
C ALA A 139 8.52 28.37 3.06
N ALA A 140 7.75 27.39 3.54
CA ALA A 140 6.98 27.47 4.77
C ALA A 140 7.78 26.95 5.98
N GLU A 141 8.91 27.56 6.30
CA GLU A 141 9.67 27.22 7.50
C GLU A 141 9.13 27.96 8.73
N SER A 142 8.50 27.18 9.61
CA SER A 142 8.50 27.39 11.06
C SER A 142 9.13 26.13 11.64
N GLU A 143 10.31 26.25 12.25
CA GLU A 143 11.07 25.15 12.90
C GLU A 143 10.27 24.38 13.96
N LEU A 144 9.06 24.83 14.33
CA LEU A 144 8.20 24.20 15.32
C LEU A 144 7.02 23.39 14.75
N SER A 145 6.73 23.42 13.45
CA SER A 145 5.57 22.70 12.90
C SER A 145 5.92 21.25 12.55
N ARG A 146 5.70 20.33 13.50
CA ARG A 146 5.72 18.88 13.29
C ARG A 146 4.70 18.50 12.20
N GLY A 147 5.11 17.78 11.14
CA GLY A 147 4.19 17.37 10.05
C GLY A 147 3.74 18.52 9.13
N GLY A 148 4.69 19.30 8.62
CA GLY A 148 4.43 20.49 7.78
C GLY A 148 3.90 20.19 6.36
N MET A 149 3.77 21.23 5.53
CA MET A 149 3.30 21.08 4.15
C MET A 149 4.25 20.18 3.32
N ARG A 150 5.55 20.21 3.61
CA ARG A 150 6.55 19.38 2.93
C ARG A 150 6.25 17.88 3.03
N THR A 151 5.89 17.37 4.20
CA THR A 151 5.58 15.94 4.40
C THR A 151 4.33 15.52 3.64
N LYS A 152 3.34 16.41 3.54
CA LYS A 152 2.11 16.21 2.77
C LYS A 152 2.36 16.17 1.27
N ILE A 153 3.26 17.02 0.76
CA ILE A 153 3.68 16.96 -0.66
C ILE A 153 4.46 15.67 -0.94
N GLU A 154 5.35 15.24 -0.05
CA GLU A 154 6.03 13.94 -0.19
C GLU A 154 5.04 12.76 -0.16
N ALA A 155 4.05 12.79 0.73
CA ALA A 155 2.96 11.84 0.75
C ALA A 155 2.16 11.85 -0.56
N ALA A 156 1.86 13.04 -1.11
CA ALA A 156 1.17 13.18 -2.39
C ALA A 156 1.96 12.55 -3.55
N LYS A 157 3.29 12.71 -3.59
CA LYS A 157 4.14 12.03 -4.59
C LYS A 157 4.05 10.51 -4.47
N ILE A 158 4.15 9.97 -3.25
CA ILE A 158 4.08 8.53 -2.99
C ILE A 158 2.73 7.98 -3.43
N ALA A 159 1.63 8.64 -3.05
CA ALA A 159 0.28 8.22 -3.39
C ALA A 159 0.01 8.30 -4.91
N THR A 160 0.25 9.47 -5.51
CA THR A 160 -0.07 9.71 -6.93
C THR A 160 0.77 8.87 -7.88
N SER A 161 2.05 8.62 -7.56
CA SER A 161 2.91 7.71 -8.35
C SER A 161 2.43 6.25 -8.30
N ALA A 162 1.75 5.85 -7.23
CA ALA A 162 1.12 4.54 -7.09
C ALA A 162 -0.30 4.46 -7.70
N GLY A 163 -0.79 5.54 -8.30
CA GLY A 163 -2.14 5.62 -8.86
C GLY A 163 -3.22 5.94 -7.83
N THR A 164 -2.86 6.30 -6.60
CA THR A 164 -3.81 6.73 -5.57
C THR A 164 -3.99 8.24 -5.62
N HIS A 165 -5.23 8.72 -5.74
CA HIS A 165 -5.54 10.13 -5.54
C HIS A 165 -5.28 10.52 -4.10
N MET A 166 -4.96 11.78 -3.85
CA MET A 166 -4.84 12.30 -2.49
C MET A 166 -5.56 13.63 -2.35
N LEU A 167 -6.07 13.94 -1.17
CA LEU A 167 -6.51 15.30 -0.84
C LEU A 167 -6.01 15.72 0.54
N ILE A 168 -5.81 17.04 0.69
CA ILE A 168 -5.55 17.69 1.98
C ILE A 168 -6.77 18.56 2.29
N ALA A 169 -7.29 18.43 3.51
CA ALA A 169 -8.43 19.21 3.99
C ALA A 169 -8.33 19.43 5.51
N SER A 170 -9.14 20.35 6.04
CA SER A 170 -9.19 20.63 7.47
C SER A 170 -9.86 19.50 8.24
N GLY A 171 -9.19 19.01 9.28
CA GLY A 171 -9.72 18.10 10.28
C GLY A 171 -10.28 18.78 11.53
N LYS A 172 -10.25 20.12 11.58
CA LYS A 172 -10.72 20.91 12.76
C LYS A 172 -12.22 21.12 12.79
N ILE A 173 -12.90 20.93 11.66
CA ILE A 173 -14.34 21.13 11.54
C ILE A 173 -15.09 19.85 11.88
N GLU A 174 -16.33 19.99 12.32
CA GLU A 174 -17.24 18.86 12.45
C GLU A 174 -17.55 18.26 11.08
N HIS A 175 -17.66 16.94 11.01
CA HIS A 175 -17.95 16.19 9.78
C HIS A 175 -17.08 16.57 8.56
N PRO A 176 -15.75 16.55 8.66
CA PRO A 176 -14.86 17.06 7.60
C PRO A 176 -15.02 16.29 6.28
N LEU A 177 -15.30 14.99 6.34
CA LEU A 177 -15.55 14.16 5.15
C LEU A 177 -16.83 14.58 4.40
N GLN A 178 -17.89 14.95 5.14
CA GLN A 178 -19.13 15.45 4.55
C GLN A 178 -18.89 16.83 3.92
N ALA A 179 -18.18 17.72 4.62
CA ALA A 179 -17.83 19.03 4.09
C ALA A 179 -17.06 18.94 2.77
N ILE A 180 -16.12 18.00 2.64
CA ILE A 180 -15.40 17.73 1.38
C ILE A 180 -16.37 17.27 0.29
N ALA A 181 -17.27 16.33 0.61
CA ALA A 181 -18.27 15.83 -0.34
C ALA A 181 -19.23 16.93 -0.84
N ASP A 182 -19.51 17.93 0.00
CA ASP A 182 -20.37 19.08 -0.31
C ASP A 182 -19.62 20.22 -1.04
N GLY A 183 -18.36 20.01 -1.43
CA GLY A 183 -17.56 21.00 -2.16
C GLY A 183 -16.80 22.00 -1.28
N GLY A 184 -16.58 21.65 0.00
CA GLY A 184 -15.79 22.44 0.93
C GLY A 184 -14.31 22.58 0.54
N PRO A 185 -13.58 23.51 1.16
CA PRO A 185 -12.18 23.78 0.84
C PRO A 185 -11.29 22.55 1.01
N CYS A 186 -10.58 22.20 -0.05
CA CYS A 186 -9.54 21.16 -0.07
C CYS A 186 -8.58 21.39 -1.24
N THR A 187 -7.43 20.72 -1.19
CA THR A 187 -6.55 20.56 -2.35
C THR A 187 -6.53 19.12 -2.79
N TRP A 188 -6.91 18.86 -4.03
CA TRP A 188 -6.79 17.57 -4.68
C TRP A 188 -5.41 17.39 -5.33
N PHE A 189 -4.82 16.21 -5.17
CA PHE A 189 -3.65 15.74 -5.88
C PHE A 189 -4.09 14.58 -6.77
N LEU A 190 -4.11 14.82 -8.08
CA LEU A 190 -4.62 13.87 -9.04
C LEU A 190 -3.50 12.97 -9.56
N THR A 191 -3.93 11.84 -10.13
CA THR A 191 -3.05 10.94 -10.87
C THR A 191 -3.82 10.41 -12.08
N PRO A 192 -3.20 10.37 -13.27
CA PRO A 192 -3.83 9.78 -14.45
C PRO A 192 -3.82 8.24 -14.40
N ALA A 193 -3.14 7.63 -13.42
CA ALA A 193 -3.03 6.20 -13.27
C ALA A 193 -4.09 5.66 -12.31
N ASN A 194 -4.65 4.47 -12.59
CA ASN A 194 -5.49 3.75 -11.64
C ASN A 194 -4.59 2.88 -10.72
N PRO A 195 -4.86 2.77 -9.40
CA PRO A 195 -3.98 2.05 -8.46
C PRO A 195 -3.73 0.59 -8.85
N VAL A 196 -4.78 -0.10 -9.29
CA VAL A 196 -4.70 -1.50 -9.74
C VAL A 196 -3.84 -1.60 -10.99
N THR A 197 -3.99 -0.68 -11.94
CA THR A 197 -3.19 -0.67 -13.17
C THR A 197 -1.73 -0.30 -12.91
N ALA A 198 -1.46 0.62 -11.98
CA ALA A 198 -0.11 1.00 -11.58
C ALA A 198 0.62 -0.17 -10.92
N ARG A 199 -0.05 -0.87 -9.99
CA ARG A 199 0.50 -2.07 -9.35
C ARG A 199 0.79 -3.17 -10.37
N LYS A 200 -0.15 -3.46 -11.27
CA LYS A 200 0.06 -4.45 -12.33
C LYS A 200 1.20 -4.05 -13.27
N ARG A 201 1.32 -2.77 -13.63
CA ARG A 201 2.45 -2.28 -14.44
C ARG A 201 3.78 -2.49 -13.73
N TRP A 202 3.86 -2.22 -12.43
CA TRP A 202 5.06 -2.45 -11.63
C TRP A 202 5.45 -3.94 -11.59
N ILE A 203 4.48 -4.83 -11.39
CA ILE A 203 4.69 -6.30 -11.43
C ILE A 203 5.17 -6.75 -12.82
N ALA A 204 4.58 -6.19 -13.88
CA ALA A 204 4.88 -6.60 -15.26
C ALA A 204 6.25 -6.10 -15.75
N GLY A 205 6.64 -4.86 -15.43
CA GLY A 205 7.72 -4.17 -16.14
C GLY A 205 8.90 -3.71 -15.29
N SER A 206 8.74 -3.50 -13.98
CA SER A 206 9.77 -2.83 -13.17
C SER A 206 10.56 -3.78 -12.27
N LEU A 207 10.11 -5.02 -12.10
CA LEU A 207 10.79 -6.01 -11.28
C LEU A 207 11.57 -6.99 -12.15
N GLU A 208 12.86 -7.11 -11.86
CA GLU A 208 13.69 -8.17 -12.40
C GLU A 208 13.21 -9.52 -11.83
N PRO A 209 12.73 -10.45 -12.66
CA PRO A 209 12.26 -11.73 -12.18
C PRO A 209 13.43 -12.59 -11.68
N LYS A 210 13.30 -13.17 -10.50
CA LYS A 210 14.33 -14.04 -9.91
C LYS A 210 14.08 -15.54 -10.13
N GLY A 211 12.95 -15.88 -10.74
CA GLY A 211 12.56 -17.25 -11.01
C GLY A 211 11.50 -17.41 -12.07
N THR A 212 11.20 -18.66 -12.39
CA THR A 212 10.18 -19.06 -13.37
C THR A 212 9.35 -20.23 -12.84
N LEU A 213 8.03 -20.14 -12.98
CA LEU A 213 7.08 -21.22 -12.78
C LEU A 213 6.55 -21.70 -14.13
N THR A 214 6.60 -23.00 -14.39
CA THR A 214 5.90 -23.61 -15.54
C THR A 214 4.60 -24.22 -15.05
N ILE A 215 3.48 -23.92 -15.70
CA ILE A 215 2.13 -24.30 -15.27
C ILE A 215 1.42 -25.17 -16.32
N ASP A 216 0.44 -25.95 -15.89
CA ASP A 216 -0.39 -26.77 -16.80
C ASP A 216 -1.44 -25.95 -17.57
N ALA A 217 -2.08 -26.58 -18.55
CA ALA A 217 -3.09 -25.91 -19.38
C ALA A 217 -4.34 -25.47 -18.59
N GLY A 218 -4.71 -26.20 -17.53
CA GLY A 218 -5.84 -25.85 -16.67
C GLY A 218 -5.55 -24.60 -15.84
N ALA A 219 -4.33 -24.49 -15.32
CA ALA A 219 -3.83 -23.31 -14.64
C ALA A 219 -3.78 -22.12 -15.60
N VAL A 220 -3.29 -22.28 -16.84
CA VAL A 220 -3.31 -21.20 -17.85
C VAL A 220 -4.73 -20.66 -18.05
N ALA A 221 -5.72 -21.54 -18.20
CA ALA A 221 -7.12 -21.15 -18.35
C ALA A 221 -7.65 -20.41 -17.10
N ALA A 222 -7.30 -20.89 -15.90
CA ALA A 222 -7.69 -20.24 -14.64
C ALA A 222 -7.08 -18.83 -14.50
N LEU A 223 -5.81 -18.66 -14.85
CA LEU A 223 -5.14 -17.36 -14.81
C LEU A 223 -5.79 -16.37 -15.78
N ARG A 224 -6.08 -16.80 -17.01
CA ARG A 224 -6.80 -15.97 -18.00
C ARG A 224 -8.21 -15.59 -17.56
N ALA A 225 -8.84 -16.39 -16.70
CA ALA A 225 -10.11 -16.06 -16.07
C ALA A 225 -9.99 -15.17 -14.81
N GLY A 226 -8.78 -14.67 -14.49
CA GLY A 226 -8.54 -13.78 -13.36
C GLY A 226 -8.47 -14.47 -11.99
N LYS A 227 -8.21 -15.79 -11.96
CA LYS A 227 -8.02 -16.55 -10.71
C LYS A 227 -6.55 -16.57 -10.28
N SER A 228 -6.32 -16.86 -9.01
CA SER A 228 -4.98 -17.08 -8.45
C SER A 228 -4.33 -18.34 -9.01
N LEU A 229 -2.99 -18.40 -8.98
CA LEU A 229 -2.24 -19.60 -9.30
C LEU A 229 -2.21 -20.53 -8.08
N LEU A 230 -2.74 -21.73 -8.21
CA LEU A 230 -2.67 -22.77 -7.17
C LEU A 230 -1.46 -23.69 -7.39
N PRO A 231 -0.89 -24.30 -6.33
CA PRO A 231 0.25 -25.21 -6.44
C PRO A 231 -0.05 -26.42 -7.34
N ALA A 232 -1.29 -26.90 -7.32
CA ALA A 232 -1.77 -28.00 -8.14
C ALA A 232 -1.50 -27.79 -9.64
N GLY A 233 -1.53 -26.54 -10.09
CA GLY A 233 -1.31 -26.16 -11.47
C GLY A 233 0.15 -25.95 -11.86
N VAL A 234 1.11 -26.08 -10.92
CA VAL A 234 2.54 -25.84 -11.15
C VAL A 234 3.26 -27.15 -11.46
N ILE A 235 3.88 -27.22 -12.63
CA ILE A 235 4.63 -28.38 -13.13
C ILE A 235 6.11 -28.27 -12.74
N ARG A 236 6.69 -27.07 -12.87
CA ARG A 236 8.13 -26.85 -12.66
C ARG A 236 8.40 -25.52 -11.97
N VAL A 237 9.42 -25.50 -11.12
CA VAL A 237 9.92 -24.33 -10.40
C VAL A 237 11.41 -24.19 -10.74
N GLU A 238 11.82 -23.00 -11.16
CA GLU A 238 13.19 -22.70 -11.57
C GLU A 238 13.65 -21.36 -11.00
N GLY A 239 14.94 -21.26 -10.64
CA GLY A 239 15.56 -20.04 -10.09
C GLY A 239 15.72 -20.06 -8.58
N GLN A 240 16.26 -18.96 -8.06
CA GLN A 240 16.52 -18.74 -6.63
C GLN A 240 15.76 -17.48 -6.23
N PHE A 241 14.66 -17.67 -5.50
CA PHE A 241 13.76 -16.59 -5.12
C PHE A 241 13.22 -16.81 -3.72
N ALA A 242 12.87 -15.72 -3.07
CA ALA A 242 12.18 -15.70 -1.80
C ALA A 242 10.73 -15.25 -1.99
N ARG A 243 9.91 -15.49 -0.96
CA ARG A 243 8.54 -14.99 -0.87
C ARG A 243 8.49 -13.49 -1.17
N GLY A 244 7.64 -13.16 -2.15
CA GLY A 244 7.38 -11.82 -2.63
C GLY A 244 8.17 -11.44 -3.87
N ASP A 245 9.24 -12.15 -4.21
CA ASP A 245 10.00 -11.89 -5.42
C ASP A 245 9.14 -12.06 -6.68
N ALA A 246 9.47 -11.30 -7.73
CA ALA A 246 8.83 -11.46 -9.02
C ALA A 246 9.30 -12.77 -9.68
N VAL A 247 8.36 -13.53 -10.21
CA VAL A 247 8.61 -14.72 -11.01
C VAL A 247 7.85 -14.64 -12.33
N VAL A 248 8.45 -15.20 -13.38
CA VAL A 248 7.79 -15.39 -14.67
C VAL A 248 6.90 -16.63 -14.59
N VAL A 249 5.69 -16.56 -15.13
CA VAL A 249 4.78 -17.69 -15.25
C VAL A 249 4.71 -18.11 -16.71
N ARG A 250 5.10 -19.35 -17.00
CA ARG A 250 5.13 -19.93 -18.35
C ARG A 250 4.11 -21.05 -18.50
N GLY A 251 3.52 -21.14 -19.68
CA GLY A 251 2.63 -22.24 -20.06
C GLY A 251 3.41 -23.54 -20.32
N PRO A 252 2.69 -24.64 -20.58
CA PRO A 252 3.32 -25.94 -20.87
C PRO A 252 4.14 -25.92 -22.17
N ASP A 253 3.87 -24.97 -23.05
CA ASP A 253 4.60 -24.67 -24.28
C ASP A 253 5.79 -23.71 -24.08
N THR A 254 6.13 -23.41 -22.83
CA THR A 254 7.21 -22.52 -22.40
C THR A 254 7.03 -21.03 -22.72
N HIS A 255 5.90 -20.64 -23.31
CA HIS A 255 5.58 -19.24 -23.54
C HIS A 255 5.25 -18.51 -22.23
N GLU A 256 5.68 -17.26 -22.11
CA GLU A 256 5.33 -16.40 -20.98
C GLU A 256 3.82 -16.10 -21.00
N ILE A 257 3.13 -16.54 -19.96
CA ILE A 257 1.71 -16.28 -19.72
C ILE A 257 1.55 -15.02 -18.88
N GLY A 258 2.51 -14.71 -18.02
CA GLY A 258 2.44 -13.58 -17.13
C GLY A 258 3.60 -13.50 -16.15
N ARG A 259 3.49 -12.57 -15.21
CA ARG A 259 4.42 -12.38 -14.09
C ARG A 259 3.66 -12.18 -12.81
N GLY A 260 4.22 -12.60 -11.69
CA GLY A 260 3.57 -12.37 -10.40
C GLY A 260 4.52 -12.45 -9.22
N LEU A 261 4.01 -12.12 -8.04
CA LEU A 261 4.78 -12.17 -6.79
C LEU A 261 4.51 -13.49 -6.08
N ILE A 262 5.58 -14.25 -5.85
CA ILE A 262 5.44 -15.60 -5.31
C ILE A 262 5.15 -15.60 -3.80
N ALA A 263 4.28 -16.50 -3.34
CA ALA A 263 3.89 -16.59 -1.94
C ALA A 263 4.87 -17.41 -1.07
N TYR A 264 5.84 -18.09 -1.69
CA TYR A 264 6.75 -19.03 -1.03
C TYR A 264 8.19 -18.85 -1.51
N ASP A 265 9.14 -19.26 -0.69
CA ASP A 265 10.54 -19.40 -1.10
C ASP A 265 10.68 -20.55 -2.11
N ALA A 266 11.75 -20.55 -2.92
CA ALA A 266 11.92 -21.53 -3.99
C ALA A 266 11.85 -23.00 -3.53
N GLU A 267 12.42 -23.30 -2.37
CA GLU A 267 12.40 -24.65 -1.80
C GLU A 267 10.98 -25.10 -1.42
N ASP A 268 10.23 -24.24 -0.72
CA ASP A 268 8.85 -24.54 -0.34
C ASP A 268 7.94 -24.62 -1.57
N ALA A 269 8.13 -23.74 -2.55
CA ALA A 269 7.40 -23.78 -3.81
C ALA A 269 7.63 -25.10 -4.56
N ASP A 270 8.86 -25.59 -4.59
CA ASP A 270 9.21 -26.87 -5.21
C ASP A 270 8.57 -28.06 -4.48
N ARG A 271 8.54 -28.02 -3.15
CA ARG A 271 7.93 -29.07 -2.30
C ARG A 271 6.41 -29.21 -2.51
N ILE A 272 5.72 -28.11 -2.78
CA ILE A 272 4.25 -28.10 -2.93
C ILE A 272 3.75 -28.08 -4.37
N LYS A 273 4.64 -28.03 -5.38
CA LYS A 273 4.22 -28.05 -6.78
C LYS A 273 3.42 -29.32 -7.12
N GLY A 274 2.36 -29.17 -7.89
CA GLY A 274 1.44 -30.26 -8.26
C GLY A 274 0.57 -30.78 -7.10
N ARG A 275 0.58 -30.13 -5.93
CA ARG A 275 -0.22 -30.55 -4.76
C ARG A 275 -1.52 -29.77 -4.63
N SER A 276 -2.54 -30.42 -4.06
CA SER A 276 -3.75 -29.72 -3.67
C SER A 276 -3.45 -28.67 -2.58
N SER A 277 -4.31 -27.66 -2.43
CA SER A 277 -4.14 -26.64 -1.39
C SER A 277 -4.11 -27.22 0.02
N SER A 278 -4.86 -28.32 0.28
CA SER A 278 -4.84 -29.01 1.56
C SER A 278 -3.52 -29.76 1.81
N ASP A 279 -2.99 -30.44 0.79
CA ASP A 279 -1.73 -31.18 0.92
C ASP A 279 -0.55 -30.21 1.07
N ALA A 280 -0.57 -29.10 0.31
CA ALA A 280 0.43 -28.05 0.43
C ALA A 280 0.49 -27.49 1.87
N ALA A 281 -0.66 -27.22 2.47
CA ALA A 281 -0.77 -26.78 3.85
C ALA A 281 -0.17 -27.79 4.84
N GLN A 282 -0.43 -29.09 4.63
CA GLN A 282 0.14 -30.17 5.46
C GLN A 282 1.66 -30.30 5.29
N ILE A 283 2.17 -30.27 4.05
CA ILE A 283 3.60 -30.40 3.74
C ILE A 283 4.42 -29.27 4.39
N LEU A 284 3.87 -28.05 4.37
CA LEU A 284 4.53 -26.87 4.93
C LEU A 284 4.23 -26.67 6.42
N GLY A 285 3.30 -27.44 7.00
CA GLY A 285 2.87 -27.26 8.39
C GLY A 285 2.19 -25.92 8.65
N ILE A 286 1.56 -25.31 7.63
CA ILE A 286 0.90 -24.01 7.72
C ILE A 286 -0.61 -24.15 7.66
N SER A 287 -1.32 -23.28 8.38
CA SER A 287 -2.78 -23.12 8.26
C SER A 287 -3.09 -21.83 7.50
N GLY A 288 -3.66 -21.92 6.29
CA GLY A 288 -4.00 -20.71 5.53
C GLY A 288 -4.12 -20.89 4.01
N ARG A 289 -4.21 -19.78 3.27
CA ARG A 289 -4.29 -19.76 1.81
C ARG A 289 -3.03 -20.37 1.21
N ALA A 290 -3.19 -21.42 0.43
CA ALA A 290 -2.11 -22.15 -0.22
C ALA A 290 -1.88 -21.72 -1.68
N GLU A 291 -2.23 -20.48 -2.04
CA GLU A 291 -2.06 -19.99 -3.41
C GLU A 291 -0.59 -19.71 -3.68
N MET A 292 -0.05 -20.19 -4.81
CA MET A 292 1.33 -19.96 -5.20
C MET A 292 1.56 -18.49 -5.61
N ILE A 293 0.60 -17.89 -6.29
CA ILE A 293 0.54 -16.46 -6.61
C ILE A 293 -0.92 -16.01 -6.50
N HIS A 294 -1.21 -15.01 -5.65
CA HIS A 294 -2.55 -14.43 -5.54
C HIS A 294 -2.90 -13.62 -6.79
N ARG A 295 -4.17 -13.62 -7.23
CA ARG A 295 -4.62 -12.91 -8.44
C ARG A 295 -4.28 -11.41 -8.46
N ASP A 296 -4.27 -10.77 -7.29
CA ASP A 296 -3.96 -9.32 -7.14
C ASP A 296 -2.46 -9.04 -7.21
N ASP A 297 -1.65 -10.10 -7.18
CA ASP A 297 -0.20 -10.08 -7.35
C ASP A 297 0.24 -10.78 -8.64
N LEU A 298 -0.70 -10.99 -9.56
CA LEU A 298 -0.49 -11.63 -10.85
C LEU A 298 -0.90 -10.70 -11.98
N VAL A 299 -0.07 -10.65 -13.01
CA VAL A 299 -0.35 -10.00 -14.28
C VAL A 299 -0.27 -11.03 -15.36
N VAL A 300 -1.38 -11.23 -16.06
CA VAL A 300 -1.46 -12.13 -17.21
C VAL A 300 -1.26 -11.30 -18.46
N GLY A 301 -0.30 -11.68 -19.29
CA GLY A 301 -0.10 -11.09 -20.61
C GLY A 301 -1.30 -11.38 -21.51
N GLY A 302 -1.65 -10.44 -22.37
CA GLY A 302 -2.68 -10.68 -23.37
C GLY A 302 -2.28 -11.84 -24.30
N PRO A 303 -3.24 -12.63 -24.82
CA PRO A 303 -2.92 -13.53 -25.92
C PRO A 303 -2.35 -12.68 -27.06
N ARG A 304 -1.22 -13.07 -27.64
CA ARG A 304 -0.81 -12.51 -28.93
C ARG A 304 -1.88 -12.93 -29.95
N GLY A 305 -2.84 -12.06 -30.18
CA GLY A 305 -3.39 -11.89 -31.52
C GLY A 305 -2.21 -11.54 -32.41
N THR A 306 -2.13 -12.20 -33.56
CA THR A 306 -1.24 -11.85 -34.66
C THR A 306 -1.13 -10.33 -34.78
N ASP A 307 0.09 -9.81 -34.77
CA ASP A 307 0.40 -8.53 -35.39
C ASP A 307 0.02 -8.65 -36.87
N SER A 308 -1.25 -8.39 -37.17
CA SER A 308 -1.66 -7.98 -38.51
C SER A 308 -1.30 -6.51 -38.60
N ALA A 309 -0.22 -6.24 -39.31
CA ALA A 309 0.09 -4.92 -39.82
C ALA A 309 -1.18 -4.21 -40.32
N LYS A 310 -1.41 -3.00 -39.81
CA LYS A 310 -1.95 -1.85 -40.54
C LYS A 310 -1.73 -0.59 -39.72
#